data_AF-A0A6B2GEW5-F1
#
_entry.id   AF-A0A6B2GEW5-F1
#
_cell.length_a   1.000
_cell.length_b   1.000
_cell.length_c   1.000
_cell.angle_alpha   90.00
_cell.angle_beta   90.00
_cell.angle_gamma   90.00
#
_symmetry.space_group_name_H-M   'P 1'
#
loop_
_entity.id
_entity.type
_entity.pdbx_description
1 polymer ?
#
loop_
_entity_poly.entity_id
_entity_poly.type
_entity_poly.pdbx_seq_one_letter_code
_entity_poly.pdbx_strand_id
1 'polypeptide(L)'
;PLIEDCSDCKDGYKKNENGTGCIDINECGEHPNICQQGKYCLNKQGSFSCKNCDEACHICFGPGPHSCLSCSQGHTFIKRVCRDTSKIKELEIAEDEDDL
;
A
#
# COMPACT_ATOMS: atom_id res chain seq x y z
N PRO A 1 0.56 -40.98 5.95
CA PRO A 1 -0.64 -40.32 5.41
C PRO A 1 -0.35 -38.85 5.07
N LEU A 2 -0.43 -38.53 3.78
CA LEU A 2 -0.98 -37.32 3.15
C LEU A 2 -0.39 -37.28 1.74
N ILE A 3 -1.13 -37.89 0.81
CA ILE A 3 -0.94 -37.65 -0.62
C ILE A 3 -1.62 -36.30 -0.84
N GLU A 4 -0.86 -35.21 -0.89
CA GLU A 4 -1.37 -33.98 -1.51
C GLU A 4 -1.58 -34.32 -2.99
N ASP A 5 -2.84 -34.26 -3.42
CA ASP A 5 -3.20 -34.40 -4.82
C ASP A 5 -2.51 -33.28 -5.61
N CYS A 6 -1.70 -33.64 -6.61
CA CYS A 6 -0.92 -32.72 -7.45
C CYS A 6 -1.80 -31.88 -8.42
N SER A 7 -3.11 -31.85 -8.16
CA SER A 7 -4.15 -31.25 -8.98
C SER A 7 -4.70 -29.96 -8.39
N ASP A 8 -4.42 -29.65 -7.13
CA ASP A 8 -4.88 -28.43 -6.45
C ASP A 8 -3.74 -27.45 -6.20
N CYS A 9 -4.07 -26.16 -6.30
CA CYS A 9 -3.11 -25.10 -6.06
C CYS A 9 -2.82 -24.99 -4.57
N LYS A 10 -1.56 -24.72 -4.23
CA LYS A 10 -1.15 -24.42 -2.86
C LYS A 10 -1.89 -23.18 -2.34
N ASP A 11 -2.00 -23.07 -1.02
CA ASP A 11 -2.52 -21.87 -0.36
C ASP A 11 -1.84 -20.60 -0.90
N GLY A 12 -2.65 -19.56 -1.14
CA GLY A 12 -2.21 -18.31 -1.78
C GLY A 12 -2.20 -18.36 -3.31
N TYR A 13 -2.62 -19.47 -3.93
CA TYR A 13 -2.71 -19.61 -5.37
C TYR A 13 -4.08 -20.14 -5.81
N LYS A 14 -4.53 -19.70 -6.99
CA LYS A 14 -5.72 -20.20 -7.66
C LYS A 14 -5.39 -20.75 -9.03
N LYS A 15 -6.22 -21.67 -9.55
CA LYS A 15 -6.08 -22.15 -10.93
C LYS A 15 -6.21 -20.97 -11.89
N ASN A 16 -5.34 -20.92 -12.90
CA ASN A 16 -5.49 -19.99 -14.01
C ASN A 16 -6.77 -20.33 -14.82
N GLU A 17 -7.17 -19.44 -15.72
CA GLU A 17 -8.40 -19.60 -16.52
C GLU A 17 -8.42 -20.89 -17.35
N ASN A 18 -7.25 -21.39 -17.75
CA ASN A 18 -7.10 -22.62 -18.53
C ASN A 18 -7.03 -23.90 -17.67
N GLY A 19 -6.99 -23.78 -16.34
CA GLY A 19 -6.83 -24.90 -15.41
C GLY A 19 -5.48 -25.62 -15.49
N THR A 20 -4.51 -25.10 -16.25
CA THR A 20 -3.21 -25.74 -16.53
C THR A 20 -2.10 -25.33 -15.57
N GLY A 21 -2.35 -24.34 -14.72
CA GLY A 21 -1.36 -23.85 -13.78
C GLY A 21 -1.98 -23.03 -12.65
N CYS A 22 -1.14 -22.71 -11.67
CA CYS A 22 -1.52 -21.92 -10.50
C CYS A 22 -0.95 -20.52 -10.62
N ILE A 23 -1.82 -19.53 -10.43
CA ILE A 23 -1.47 -18.11 -10.37
C ILE A 23 -1.65 -17.61 -8.95
N ASP A 24 -0.79 -16.68 -8.57
CA ASP A 24 -0.85 -15.98 -7.29
C ASP A 24 -2.22 -15.32 -7.11
N ILE A 25 -2.81 -15.45 -5.93
CA ILE A 25 -3.99 -14.68 -5.54
C ILE A 25 -3.49 -13.32 -5.09
N ASN A 26 -3.96 -12.25 -5.73
CA ASN A 26 -3.66 -10.91 -5.25
C ASN A 26 -4.63 -10.51 -4.14
N GLU A 27 -4.35 -10.89 -2.89
CA GLU A 27 -5.27 -10.62 -1.78
C GLU A 27 -5.48 -9.13 -1.54
N CYS A 28 -4.49 -8.29 -1.87
CA CYS A 28 -4.63 -6.83 -1.76
C CYS A 28 -5.67 -6.27 -2.75
N GLY A 29 -5.83 -6.90 -3.92
CA GLY A 29 -6.83 -6.52 -4.91
C GLY A 29 -8.20 -7.12 -4.64
N GLU A 30 -8.25 -8.36 -4.16
CA GLU A 30 -9.50 -9.06 -3.86
C GLU A 30 -10.11 -8.63 -2.50
N HIS A 31 -9.27 -8.19 -1.57
CA HIS A 31 -9.66 -7.79 -0.20
C HIS A 31 -9.02 -6.46 0.22
N PRO A 32 -9.59 -5.31 -0.20
CA PRO A 32 -9.01 -3.99 0.07
C PRO A 32 -8.82 -3.64 1.57
N ASN A 33 -9.58 -4.29 2.46
CA ASN A 33 -9.56 -4.08 3.91
C ASN A 33 -8.91 -5.24 4.68
N ILE A 34 -8.10 -6.08 4.02
CA ILE A 34 -7.43 -7.22 4.66
C ILE A 34 -6.41 -6.80 5.73
N CYS A 35 -5.90 -5.57 5.64
CA CYS A 35 -5.01 -4.97 6.62
C CYS A 35 -5.77 -4.05 7.59
N GLN A 36 -5.31 -4.00 8.84
CA GLN A 36 -5.81 -3.06 9.84
C GLN A 36 -5.58 -1.60 9.42
N GLN A 37 -6.39 -0.69 9.94
CA GLN A 37 -6.21 0.76 9.74
C GLN A 37 -4.79 1.20 10.13
N GLY A 38 -4.22 2.14 9.36
CA GLY A 38 -2.83 2.57 9.51
C GLY A 38 -1.80 1.61 8.89
N LYS A 39 -2.26 0.59 8.13
CA LYS A 39 -1.40 -0.29 7.34
C LYS A 39 -1.89 -0.36 5.90
N TYR A 40 -0.95 -0.53 4.97
CA TYR A 40 -1.23 -0.86 3.57
C TYR A 40 -0.87 -2.32 3.28
N CYS A 41 -1.54 -2.89 2.28
CA CYS A 41 -1.31 -4.25 1.82
C CYS A 41 -0.22 -4.27 0.73
N LEU A 42 0.69 -5.23 0.82
CA LEU A 42 1.68 -5.54 -0.21
C LEU A 42 1.51 -7.00 -0.65
N ASN A 43 1.12 -7.20 -1.91
CA ASN A 43 0.98 -8.52 -2.50
C ASN A 43 2.35 -9.20 -2.61
N LYS A 44 2.41 -10.50 -2.34
CA LYS A 44 3.62 -11.32 -2.46
C LYS A 44 3.26 -12.65 -3.11
N GLN A 45 4.24 -13.27 -3.74
CA GLN A 45 4.02 -14.58 -4.31
C GLN A 45 3.66 -15.61 -3.22
N GLY A 46 2.43 -16.12 -3.28
CA GLY A 46 1.81 -17.08 -2.37
C GLY A 46 1.28 -16.49 -1.06
N SER A 47 1.26 -15.16 -0.88
CA SER A 47 0.76 -14.53 0.35
C SER A 47 0.65 -13.00 0.23
N PHE A 48 0.29 -12.32 1.31
CA PHE A 48 0.38 -10.87 1.41
C PHE A 48 1.14 -10.45 2.67
N SER A 49 1.51 -9.18 2.75
CA SER A 49 1.99 -8.59 3.99
C SER A 49 1.41 -7.22 4.22
N CYS A 50 1.01 -6.95 5.47
CA CYS A 50 0.61 -5.61 5.89
C CYS A 50 1.82 -4.84 6.41
N LYS A 51 2.00 -3.62 5.89
CA LYS A 51 3.08 -2.70 6.27
C LYS A 51 2.49 -1.42 6.82
N ASN A 52 3.17 -0.82 7.79
CA ASN A 52 2.69 0.43 8.40
C ASN A 52 2.73 1.56 7.38
N CYS A 53 1.72 2.43 7.44
CA CYS A 53 1.74 3.70 6.75
C CYS A 53 2.89 4.58 7.25
N ASP A 54 3.20 5.60 6.45
CA ASP A 54 4.02 6.72 6.93
C ASP A 54 3.34 7.40 8.13
N GLU A 55 4.13 7.93 9.07
CA GLU A 55 3.61 8.61 10.26
C GLU A 55 2.72 9.81 9.88
N ALA A 56 3.02 10.46 8.76
CA ALA A 56 2.21 11.54 8.20
C ALA A 56 0.82 11.10 7.71
N CYS A 57 0.57 9.80 7.53
CA CYS A 57 -0.70 9.27 7.04
C CYS A 57 -1.54 8.62 8.15
N HIS A 58 -2.80 9.02 8.26
CA HIS A 58 -3.80 8.29 9.05
C HIS A 58 -4.31 7.04 8.31
N ILE A 59 -4.42 7.13 6.98
CA ILE A 59 -4.79 6.04 6.07
C ILE A 59 -3.90 6.16 4.83
N CYS A 60 -3.39 5.04 4.32
CA CYS A 60 -2.55 5.01 3.13
C CYS A 60 -2.83 3.77 2.26
N PHE A 61 -2.45 3.83 0.99
CA PHE A 61 -2.52 2.69 0.06
C PHE A 61 -1.14 2.13 -0.31
N GLY A 62 -0.07 2.70 0.25
CA GLY A 62 1.30 2.39 -0.14
C GLY A 62 2.33 3.05 0.78
N PRO A 63 3.62 2.92 0.44
CA PRO A 63 4.71 3.50 1.23
C PRO A 63 4.77 5.03 1.10
N GLY A 64 5.30 5.66 2.15
CA GLY A 64 5.67 7.08 2.16
C GLY A 64 4.49 8.07 2.18
N PRO A 65 4.80 9.37 2.30
CA PRO A 65 3.80 10.42 2.54
C PRO A 65 3.02 10.84 1.28
N HIS A 66 3.39 10.33 0.10
CA HIS A 66 2.64 10.53 -1.15
C HIS A 66 1.52 9.50 -1.34
N SER A 67 1.52 8.43 -0.55
CA SER A 67 0.54 7.35 -0.63
C SER A 67 -0.59 7.50 0.41
N CYS A 68 -0.70 8.66 1.05
CA CYS A 68 -1.75 8.93 2.03
C CYS A 68 -3.10 9.14 1.33
N LEU A 69 -4.16 8.53 1.87
CA LEU A 69 -5.56 8.87 1.59
C LEU A 69 -6.06 9.96 2.53
N SER A 70 -5.54 10.00 3.76
CA SER A 70 -5.83 11.05 4.74
C SER A 70 -4.59 11.33 5.59
N CYS A 71 -4.29 12.60 5.85
CA CYS A 71 -3.17 12.99 6.70
C CYS A 71 -3.46 12.75 8.19
N SER A 72 -2.42 12.41 8.95
CA SER A 72 -2.44 12.39 10.41
C SER A 72 -2.59 13.81 10.98
N GLN A 73 -2.93 13.91 12.27
CA GLN A 73 -2.99 15.19 12.95
C GLN A 73 -1.68 15.97 12.79
N GLY A 74 -1.79 17.28 12.55
CA GLY A 74 -0.63 18.14 12.33
C GLY A 74 -0.05 18.10 10.92
N HIS A 75 -0.63 17.34 10.00
CA HIS A 75 -0.18 17.27 8.60
C HIS A 75 -1.26 17.79 7.64
N THR A 76 -0.83 18.43 6.55
CA THR A 76 -1.70 19.01 5.52
C THR A 76 -1.32 18.48 4.14
N PHE A 77 -2.32 18.22 3.28
CA PHE A 77 -2.08 17.84 1.89
C PHE A 77 -1.57 19.02 1.06
N ILE A 78 -0.29 18.99 0.71
CA ILE A 78 0.32 19.95 -0.20
C ILE A 78 0.96 19.19 -1.36
N LYS A 79 0.56 19.54 -2.60
CA LYS A 79 1.02 18.87 -3.82
C LYS A 79 0.89 17.33 -3.73
N ARG A 80 -0.25 16.86 -3.21
CA ARG A 80 -0.60 15.43 -3.01
C ARG A 80 0.32 14.66 -2.04
N VAL A 81 1.05 15.37 -1.18
CA VAL A 81 1.88 14.78 -0.12
C VAL A 81 1.41 15.34 1.22
N CYS A 82 1.28 14.48 2.24
CA CYS A 82 1.06 14.96 3.60
C CYS A 82 2.34 15.56 4.14
N ARG A 83 2.34 16.87 4.42
CA ARG A 83 3.47 17.62 4.97
C ARG A 83 3.16 18.14 6.35
N ASP A 84 4.17 18.21 7.21
CA ASP A 84 4.06 18.78 8.56
C ASP A 84 3.66 20.26 8.48
N THR A 85 2.51 20.58 9.09
CA THR A 85 1.92 21.93 9.07
C THR A 85 2.82 22.98 9.70
N SER A 86 3.69 22.58 10.63
CA SER A 86 4.65 23.47 11.29
C SER A 86 5.78 23.91 10.35
N LYS A 87 6.13 23.05 9.38
CA LYS A 87 7.21 23.27 8.40
C LYS A 87 6.72 23.92 7.11
N ILE A 88 5.41 24.01 6.91
CA ILE A 88 4.82 24.61 5.71
C ILE A 88 5.08 26.12 5.65
N LYS A 89 5.17 26.80 6.79
CA LYS A 89 5.56 28.23 6.87
C LYS A 89 6.99 28.49 6.38
N GLU A 90 7.85 27.46 6.34
CA GLU A 90 9.22 27.53 5.81
C GLU A 90 9.29 27.22 4.30
N LEU A 91 8.28 26.53 3.74
CA LEU A 91 8.25 26.10 2.34
C LEU A 91 7.74 27.18 1.36
N GLU A 92 7.00 28.18 1.83
CA GLU A 92 6.59 29.34 1.02
C GLU A 92 7.76 30.27 0.65
N ILE A 93 8.98 30.02 1.14
CA ILE A 93 10.19 30.84 0.87
C ILE A 93 11.11 30.15 -0.16
N ALA A 94 10.83 28.91 -0.58
CA ALA A 94 11.76 28.10 -1.38
C ALA A 94 11.30 27.79 -2.82
N GLU A 95 10.20 28.39 -3.31
CA GLU A 95 9.71 28.15 -4.68
C GLU A 95 9.93 29.33 -5.66
N ASP A 96 10.64 30.38 -5.25
CA ASP A 96 10.85 31.60 -6.07
C ASP A 96 12.22 31.70 -6.78
N GLU A 97 13.08 30.68 -6.77
CA GLU A 97 14.42 30.73 -7.43
C GLU A 97 14.69 29.60 -8.43
N ASP A 98 13.81 29.38 -9.42
CA ASP A 98 14.16 28.57 -10.61
C ASP A 98 13.29 28.96 -11.84
N ASP A 99 13.31 30.25 -12.22
CA ASP A 99 12.75 30.72 -13.50
C ASP A 99 13.51 31.96 -14.04
N LEU A 100 14.84 31.84 -14.17
CA LEU A 100 15.71 32.77 -14.93
C LEU A 100 16.55 32.02 -15.97
#